data_AF-A0A934KBR8-F1
#
_entry.id   AF-A0A934KBR8-F1
#
_cell.length_a   1.000
_cell.length_b   1.000
_cell.length_c   1.000
_cell.angle_alpha   90.00
_cell.angle_beta   90.00
_cell.angle_gamma   90.00
#
_symmetry.space_group_name_H-M   'P 1'
#
loop_
_entity.id
_entity.type
_entity.pdbx_description
1 polymer ?
#
loop_
_entity_poly.entity_id
_entity_poly.type
_entity_poly.pdbx_seq_one_letter_code
_entity_poly.pdbx_strand_id
1 'polypeptide(L)'
;MKLPVMPPLKPMLAKSVPEIPPSLHYEPKWDGFRCIVFRDGDEVELGSRNERPITRYFPEVVAALKDSLPARCVVDGEIVIVRGKKLDFDALLNRIHPADSRVRLLAAQTPASLIAFDLLALDDRSLMAQPFRERRLLLERALIRGPMVHATPATQDLGVARDWFEQFEGAGLDGIVAKPLDLPYRPDQRAMFKIKHDRTADCVVAGFRWHKNDRVVGSLLLGLYDGSEQLQHVGVSASFPLRRRRELVQELEPYQQHDLDGHPWAEWARAEAHQGGRLPGAQSRWNAKKGLSWVALRPELVCEVAYDHMEGTRFRHTAQFRRWRPDRDPRTCGYDQLEEPVSYDLARILGH
;
A
#
# COMPACT_ATOMS: atom_id res chain seq x y z
N MET A 1 -4.23 -14.44 27.20
CA MET A 1 -4.43 -15.26 25.98
C MET A 1 -3.61 -16.54 26.02
N LYS A 2 -4.20 -17.70 25.69
CA LYS A 2 -3.51 -18.98 25.47
C LYS A 2 -4.13 -19.74 24.28
N LEU A 3 -3.59 -19.49 23.10
CA LEU A 3 -4.02 -20.09 21.82
C LEU A 3 -2.97 -21.08 21.29
N PRO A 4 -3.36 -22.03 20.43
CA PRO A 4 -2.42 -22.93 19.77
C PRO A 4 -1.47 -22.21 18.79
N VAL A 5 -1.76 -20.95 18.46
CA VAL A 5 -0.88 -20.03 17.72
C VAL A 5 -0.86 -18.71 18.50
N MET A 6 0.29 -18.34 19.06
CA MET A 6 0.46 -17.18 19.94
C MET A 6 0.99 -15.96 19.19
N PRO A 7 0.63 -14.73 19.59
CA PRO A 7 1.33 -13.53 19.14
C PRO A 7 2.75 -13.45 19.77
N PRO A 8 3.72 -12.80 19.10
CA PRO A 8 3.63 -12.28 17.73
C PRO A 8 3.76 -13.40 16.69
N LEU A 9 3.05 -13.26 15.56
CA LEU A 9 3.20 -14.13 14.40
C LEU A 9 3.51 -13.27 13.17
N LYS A 10 4.57 -13.63 12.44
CA LYS A 10 4.87 -12.98 11.17
C LYS A 10 3.94 -13.48 10.06
N PRO A 11 3.36 -12.58 9.25
CA PRO A 11 2.50 -13.00 8.15
C PRO A 11 3.26 -13.75 7.06
N MET A 12 2.60 -14.71 6.40
CA MET A 12 3.11 -15.29 5.15
C MET A 12 3.07 -14.25 4.02
N LEU A 13 4.12 -14.19 3.21
CA LEU A 13 4.32 -13.17 2.18
C LEU A 13 4.06 -13.69 0.75
N ALA A 14 3.93 -12.76 -0.18
CA ALA A 14 3.82 -13.04 -1.61
C ALA A 14 5.07 -12.57 -2.39
N LYS A 15 5.41 -13.31 -3.45
CA LYS A 15 6.35 -12.94 -4.49
C LYS A 15 5.60 -12.20 -5.60
N SER A 16 6.19 -11.12 -6.14
CA SER A 16 5.64 -10.45 -7.33
C SER A 16 5.88 -11.32 -8.56
N VAL A 17 4.84 -11.51 -9.35
CA VAL A 17 4.92 -12.16 -10.68
C VAL A 17 4.17 -11.30 -11.70
N PRO A 18 4.61 -11.27 -12.98
CA PRO A 18 4.03 -10.39 -13.99
C PRO A 18 2.66 -10.88 -14.48
N GLU A 19 2.40 -12.18 -14.42
CA GLU A 19 1.18 -12.80 -14.96
C GLU A 19 0.48 -13.64 -13.90
N ILE A 20 -0.84 -13.78 -14.05
CA ILE A 20 -1.68 -14.61 -13.18
C ILE A 20 -1.35 -16.09 -13.43
N PRO A 21 -0.71 -16.81 -12.48
CA PRO A 21 -0.39 -18.22 -12.69
C PRO A 21 -1.69 -19.03 -12.74
N PRO A 22 -1.84 -20.00 -13.65
CA PRO A 22 -3.06 -20.79 -13.79
C PRO A 22 -3.26 -21.77 -12.62
N SER A 23 -4.49 -22.27 -12.47
CA SER A 23 -4.85 -23.37 -11.55
C SER A 23 -4.54 -23.11 -10.07
N LEU A 24 -4.69 -21.86 -9.63
CA LEU A 24 -4.55 -21.46 -8.23
C LEU A 24 -5.88 -20.94 -7.67
N HIS A 25 -5.87 -20.63 -6.37
CA HIS A 25 -6.93 -19.85 -5.75
C HIS A 25 -6.61 -18.36 -5.85
N TYR A 26 -7.55 -17.55 -6.30
CA TYR A 26 -7.38 -16.12 -6.53
C TYR A 26 -8.28 -15.32 -5.60
N GLU A 27 -7.72 -14.27 -5.02
CA GLU A 27 -8.41 -13.30 -4.18
C GLU A 27 -8.02 -11.89 -4.62
N PRO A 28 -8.91 -10.89 -4.48
CA PRO A 28 -8.53 -9.50 -4.65
C PRO A 28 -7.38 -9.12 -3.72
N LYS A 29 -6.46 -8.29 -4.22
CA LYS A 29 -5.39 -7.73 -3.40
C LYS A 29 -5.92 -6.49 -2.69
N TRP A 30 -6.29 -6.69 -1.43
CA TRP A 30 -6.76 -5.62 -0.55
C TRP A 30 -5.65 -4.64 -0.20
N ASP A 31 -6.03 -3.38 -0.11
CA ASP A 31 -5.11 -2.30 0.16
C ASP A 31 -5.43 -1.62 1.50
N GLY A 32 -4.71 -2.04 2.53
CA GLY A 32 -4.96 -1.61 3.90
C GLY A 32 -3.79 -1.92 4.84
N PHE A 33 -4.13 -2.24 6.09
CA PHE A 33 -3.18 -2.72 7.08
C PHE A 33 -3.38 -4.20 7.31
N ARG A 34 -2.41 -4.99 6.86
CA ARG A 34 -2.34 -6.40 7.22
C ARG A 34 -2.36 -6.61 8.73
N CYS A 35 -3.29 -7.46 9.17
CA CYS A 35 -3.62 -7.71 10.55
C CYS A 35 -3.83 -9.21 10.81
N ILE A 36 -3.10 -9.76 11.77
CA ILE A 36 -3.41 -11.07 12.33
C ILE A 36 -4.19 -10.83 13.61
N VAL A 37 -5.43 -11.32 13.64
CA VAL A 37 -6.32 -11.28 14.78
C VAL A 37 -6.07 -12.51 15.64
N PHE A 38 -5.84 -12.31 16.92
CA PHE A 38 -5.82 -13.35 17.93
C PHE A 38 -6.99 -13.11 18.87
N ARG A 39 -7.89 -14.08 19.02
CA ARG A 39 -9.03 -13.98 19.93
C ARG A 39 -9.08 -15.19 20.86
N ASP A 40 -9.19 -14.91 22.16
CA ASP A 40 -9.37 -15.90 23.22
C ASP A 40 -10.43 -15.38 24.21
N GLY A 41 -11.66 -15.85 24.02
CA GLY A 41 -12.86 -15.34 24.66
C GLY A 41 -13.11 -13.87 24.31
N ASP A 42 -13.04 -13.04 25.34
CA ASP A 42 -13.20 -11.58 25.27
C ASP A 42 -11.90 -10.82 25.01
N GLU A 43 -10.77 -11.50 25.09
CA GLU A 43 -9.45 -10.92 24.82
C GLU A 43 -9.19 -10.96 23.30
N VAL A 44 -8.96 -9.79 22.69
CA VAL A 44 -8.66 -9.66 21.26
C VAL A 44 -7.38 -8.86 21.10
N GLU A 45 -6.43 -9.41 20.35
CA GLU A 45 -5.19 -8.74 19.96
C GLU A 45 -5.10 -8.64 18.43
N LEU A 46 -4.74 -7.46 17.94
CA LEU A 46 -4.50 -7.18 16.52
C LEU A 46 -3.00 -6.99 16.30
N GLY A 47 -2.36 -7.97 15.66
CA GLY A 47 -0.94 -7.94 15.29
C GLY A 47 -0.74 -7.37 13.90
N SER A 48 0.06 -6.31 13.76
CA SER A 48 0.42 -5.78 12.44
C SER A 48 1.51 -6.60 11.74
N ARG A 49 1.73 -6.33 10.45
CA ARG A 49 2.81 -6.93 9.65
C ARG A 49 4.21 -6.89 10.28
N ASN A 50 4.53 -5.83 11.05
CA ASN A 50 5.82 -5.67 11.72
C ASN A 50 5.76 -6.06 13.20
N GLU A 51 4.81 -6.92 13.57
CA GLU A 51 4.65 -7.49 14.92
C GLU A 51 4.37 -6.44 16.00
N ARG A 52 3.90 -5.25 15.60
CA ARG A 52 3.47 -4.21 16.54
C ARG A 52 1.97 -4.38 16.82
N PRO A 53 1.55 -4.42 18.09
CA PRO A 53 0.14 -4.39 18.45
C PRO A 53 -0.51 -3.11 17.92
N ILE A 54 -1.60 -3.27 17.18
CA ILE A 54 -2.42 -2.16 16.66
C ILE A 54 -3.83 -2.12 17.28
N THR A 55 -4.12 -3.02 18.23
CA THR A 55 -5.43 -3.19 18.88
C THR A 55 -6.06 -1.88 19.32
N ARG A 56 -5.29 -1.03 20.04
CA ARG A 56 -5.80 0.23 20.60
C ARG A 56 -6.33 1.22 19.55
N TYR A 57 -5.91 1.09 18.29
CA TYR A 57 -6.28 2.02 17.22
C TYR A 57 -7.60 1.67 16.56
N PHE A 58 -8.14 0.46 16.81
CA PHE A 58 -9.32 -0.07 16.13
C PHE A 58 -10.33 -0.69 17.11
N PRO A 59 -10.80 0.07 18.13
CA PRO A 59 -11.75 -0.46 19.12
C PRO A 59 -13.06 -0.97 18.50
N GLU A 60 -13.52 -0.35 17.42
CA GLU A 60 -14.71 -0.74 16.67
C GLU A 60 -14.53 -2.09 15.96
N VAL A 61 -13.33 -2.36 15.42
CA VAL A 61 -13.00 -3.65 14.80
C VAL A 61 -12.93 -4.72 15.89
N VAL A 62 -12.33 -4.42 17.04
CA VAL A 62 -12.29 -5.34 18.19
C VAL A 62 -13.70 -5.76 18.62
N ALA A 63 -14.63 -4.81 18.72
CA ALA A 63 -16.02 -5.11 19.03
C ALA A 63 -16.67 -6.00 17.96
N ALA A 64 -16.56 -5.62 16.68
CA ALA A 64 -17.14 -6.38 15.58
C ALA A 64 -16.58 -7.81 15.47
N LEU A 65 -15.29 -8.01 15.80
CA LEU A 65 -14.67 -9.33 15.81
C LEU A 65 -15.24 -10.24 16.89
N LYS A 66 -15.69 -9.69 18.02
CA LYS A 66 -16.35 -10.47 19.07
C LYS A 66 -17.68 -11.06 18.62
N ASP A 67 -18.40 -10.32 17.80
CA ASP A 67 -19.70 -10.72 17.26
C ASP A 67 -19.56 -11.64 16.04
N SER A 68 -18.51 -11.44 15.24
CA SER A 68 -18.39 -12.09 13.92
C SER A 68 -17.52 -13.35 13.90
N LEU A 69 -16.63 -13.53 14.88
CA LEU A 69 -15.71 -14.68 14.93
C LEU A 69 -16.08 -15.67 16.06
N PRO A 70 -15.53 -16.89 16.03
CA PRO A 70 -15.55 -17.79 17.19
C PRO A 70 -14.80 -17.21 18.38
N ALA A 71 -15.12 -17.68 19.58
CA ALA A 71 -14.49 -17.21 20.81
C ALA A 71 -12.98 -17.54 20.88
N ARG A 72 -12.50 -18.57 20.18
CA ARG A 72 -11.09 -18.96 20.17
C ARG A 72 -10.63 -19.17 18.73
N CYS A 73 -9.90 -18.20 18.17
CA CYS A 73 -9.42 -18.30 16.79
C CYS A 73 -8.22 -17.38 16.52
N VAL A 74 -7.48 -17.71 15.44
CA VAL A 74 -6.48 -16.82 14.86
C VAL A 74 -6.77 -16.64 13.37
N VAL A 75 -6.95 -15.40 12.92
CA VAL A 75 -7.37 -15.04 11.56
C VAL A 75 -6.35 -14.09 10.93
N ASP A 76 -5.96 -14.32 9.68
CA ASP A 76 -5.14 -13.39 8.89
C ASP A 76 -6.07 -12.61 7.96
N GLY A 77 -5.89 -11.29 7.92
CA GLY A 77 -6.78 -10.38 7.20
C GLY A 77 -6.15 -9.02 6.93
N GLU A 78 -6.95 -8.14 6.32
CA GLU A 78 -6.61 -6.76 6.03
C GLU A 78 -7.61 -5.83 6.69
N ILE A 79 -7.14 -4.87 7.49
CA ILE A 79 -7.98 -3.78 7.98
C ILE A 79 -8.06 -2.71 6.90
N VAL A 80 -9.27 -2.30 6.55
CA VAL A 80 -9.54 -1.33 5.49
C VAL A 80 -10.53 -0.26 5.98
N ILE A 81 -10.49 0.93 5.37
CA ILE A 81 -11.56 1.92 5.50
C ILE A 81 -12.19 2.08 4.12
N VAL A 82 -13.52 2.09 4.08
CA VAL A 82 -14.29 2.34 2.87
C VAL A 82 -14.84 3.77 2.93
N ARG A 83 -14.64 4.55 1.87
CA ARG A 83 -15.29 5.86 1.69
C ARG A 83 -16.00 5.89 0.35
N GLY A 84 -17.34 5.98 0.40
CA GLY A 84 -18.17 5.85 -0.79
C GLY A 84 -17.97 4.47 -1.41
N LYS A 85 -17.39 4.43 -2.62
CA LYS A 85 -17.21 3.20 -3.41
C LYS A 85 -15.77 2.66 -3.42
N LYS A 86 -14.84 3.28 -2.67
CA LYS A 86 -13.41 2.95 -2.75
C LYS A 86 -12.80 2.76 -1.37
N LEU A 87 -11.67 2.06 -1.35
CA LEU A 87 -10.78 2.01 -0.20
C LEU A 87 -10.12 3.38 0.03
N ASP A 88 -10.04 3.80 1.29
CA ASP A 88 -9.42 5.06 1.73
C ASP A 88 -8.24 4.76 2.67
N PHE A 89 -7.08 4.56 2.06
CA PHE A 89 -5.86 4.26 2.79
C PHE A 89 -5.34 5.46 3.59
N ASP A 90 -5.56 6.68 3.11
CA ASP A 90 -5.15 7.90 3.82
C ASP A 90 -5.94 8.08 5.12
N ALA A 91 -7.24 7.79 5.10
CA ALA A 91 -8.04 7.70 6.32
C ALA A 91 -7.50 6.63 7.27
N LEU A 92 -7.08 5.47 6.74
CA LEU A 92 -6.51 4.39 7.54
C LEU A 92 -5.18 4.80 8.21
N LEU A 93 -4.30 5.50 7.49
CA LEU A 93 -3.07 6.07 8.04
C LEU A 93 -3.34 7.05 9.19
N ASN A 94 -4.43 7.81 9.10
CA ASN A 94 -4.82 8.77 10.15
C ASN A 94 -5.33 8.09 11.44
N ARG A 95 -5.64 6.78 11.42
CA ARG A 95 -6.09 6.03 12.61
C ARG A 95 -4.98 5.82 13.63
N ILE A 96 -3.73 5.77 13.19
CA ILE A 96 -2.58 5.56 14.08
C ILE A 96 -2.24 6.89 14.78
N HIS A 97 -3.02 7.22 15.81
CA HIS A 97 -2.92 8.48 16.52
C HIS A 97 -2.49 8.28 17.99
N PRO A 98 -1.60 9.13 18.55
CA PRO A 98 -1.21 9.02 19.96
C PRO A 98 -2.38 9.18 20.92
N ALA A 99 -3.21 10.22 20.74
CA ALA A 99 -4.33 10.53 21.61
C ALA A 99 -5.53 9.58 21.41
N ASP A 100 -5.96 8.93 22.49
CA ASP A 100 -7.08 7.98 22.54
C ASP A 100 -8.42 8.63 22.11
N SER A 101 -8.67 9.87 22.55
CA SER A 101 -9.88 10.61 22.17
C SER A 101 -10.02 10.77 20.66
N ARG A 102 -8.91 11.03 19.96
CA ARG A 102 -8.90 11.14 18.49
C ARG A 102 -9.12 9.78 17.83
N VAL A 103 -8.60 8.70 18.40
CA VAL A 103 -8.86 7.33 17.93
C VAL A 103 -10.35 7.01 18.04
N ARG A 104 -10.98 7.25 19.19
CA ARG A 104 -12.42 7.00 19.37
C ARG A 104 -13.29 7.86 18.46
N LEU A 105 -12.94 9.13 18.28
CA LEU A 105 -13.64 10.02 17.35
C LEU A 105 -13.60 9.48 15.91
N LEU A 106 -12.40 9.13 15.42
CA LEU A 106 -12.23 8.60 14.06
C LEU A 106 -12.86 7.22 13.88
N ALA A 107 -12.91 6.39 14.94
CA ALA A 107 -13.61 5.09 14.93
C ALA A 107 -15.11 5.25 14.64
N ALA A 108 -15.73 6.29 15.23
CA ALA A 108 -17.14 6.58 15.03
C ALA A 108 -17.42 7.26 13.67
N GLN A 109 -16.53 8.12 13.20
CA GLN A 109 -16.72 8.90 11.97
C GLN A 109 -16.40 8.12 10.69
N THR A 110 -15.35 7.30 10.73
CA THR A 110 -14.84 6.52 9.60
C THR A 110 -14.46 5.13 10.10
N PRO A 111 -15.44 4.27 10.42
CA PRO A 111 -15.19 2.94 10.95
C PRO A 111 -14.40 2.09 9.95
N ALA A 112 -13.47 1.30 10.47
CA ALA A 112 -12.71 0.35 9.67
C ALA A 112 -13.39 -1.02 9.64
N SER A 113 -13.18 -1.78 8.57
CA SER A 113 -13.61 -3.17 8.43
C SER A 113 -12.40 -4.11 8.39
N LEU A 114 -12.61 -5.38 8.76
CA LEU A 114 -11.64 -6.45 8.52
C LEU A 114 -12.09 -7.30 7.33
N ILE A 115 -11.19 -7.49 6.38
CA ILE A 115 -11.33 -8.50 5.33
C ILE A 115 -10.46 -9.70 5.66
N ALA A 116 -11.07 -10.78 6.14
CA ALA A 116 -10.42 -12.03 6.49
C ALA A 116 -10.13 -12.89 5.25
N PHE A 117 -8.93 -13.45 5.17
CA PHE A 117 -8.51 -14.26 4.03
C PHE A 117 -7.78 -15.56 4.39
N ASP A 118 -7.49 -15.82 5.67
CA ASP A 118 -6.97 -17.12 6.13
C ASP A 118 -7.35 -17.38 7.60
N LEU A 119 -7.41 -18.65 8.00
CA LEU A 119 -7.68 -19.10 9.38
C LEU A 119 -6.53 -19.97 9.87
N LEU A 120 -5.82 -19.50 10.89
CA LEU A 120 -4.56 -20.09 11.36
C LEU A 120 -4.77 -20.98 12.60
N ALA A 121 -5.83 -20.74 13.36
CA ALA A 121 -6.26 -21.58 14.47
C ALA A 121 -7.76 -21.46 14.70
N LEU A 122 -8.36 -22.54 15.19
CA LEU A 122 -9.74 -22.60 15.63
C LEU A 122 -9.81 -23.48 16.88
N ASP A 123 -10.42 -22.96 17.94
CA ASP A 123 -10.45 -23.56 19.27
C ASP A 123 -9.03 -23.93 19.74
N ASP A 124 -8.78 -25.21 20.01
CA ASP A 124 -7.49 -25.72 20.49
C ASP A 124 -6.60 -26.26 19.36
N ARG A 125 -7.04 -26.15 18.10
CA ARG A 125 -6.33 -26.70 16.94
C ARG A 125 -5.56 -25.61 16.18
N SER A 126 -4.26 -25.81 16.02
CA SER A 126 -3.47 -25.08 15.02
C SER A 126 -3.79 -25.62 13.61
N LEU A 127 -4.05 -24.70 12.68
CA LEU A 127 -4.32 -25.00 11.28
C LEU A 127 -3.13 -24.69 10.37
N MET A 128 -2.02 -24.17 10.89
CA MET A 128 -0.89 -23.71 10.08
C MET A 128 -0.29 -24.82 9.20
N ALA A 129 -0.27 -26.06 9.65
CA ALA A 129 0.23 -27.19 8.87
C ALA A 129 -0.76 -27.70 7.80
N GLN A 130 -2.03 -27.28 7.88
CA GLN A 130 -3.08 -27.76 6.99
C GLN A 130 -3.01 -27.06 5.63
N PRO A 131 -3.42 -27.73 4.53
CA PRO A 131 -3.60 -27.12 3.21
C PRO A 131 -4.46 -25.85 3.25
N PHE A 132 -4.15 -24.85 2.42
CA PHE A 132 -4.92 -23.60 2.34
C PHE A 132 -6.40 -23.83 2.04
N ARG A 133 -6.74 -24.81 1.19
CA ARG A 133 -8.14 -25.18 0.89
C ARG A 133 -8.96 -25.50 2.15
N GLU A 134 -8.34 -26.15 3.14
CA GLU A 134 -9.01 -26.54 4.39
C GLU A 134 -9.17 -25.35 5.32
N ARG A 135 -8.12 -24.52 5.43
CA ARG A 135 -8.16 -23.29 6.22
C ARG A 135 -9.21 -22.32 5.68
N ARG A 136 -9.30 -22.19 4.35
CA ARG A 136 -10.30 -21.34 3.68
C ARG A 136 -11.72 -21.81 3.93
N LEU A 137 -11.98 -23.11 3.77
CA LEU A 137 -13.31 -23.69 4.05
C LEU A 137 -13.72 -23.47 5.51
N LEU A 138 -12.80 -23.65 6.45
CA LEU A 138 -13.06 -23.42 7.87
C LEU A 138 -13.30 -21.94 8.19
N LEU A 139 -12.55 -21.02 7.55
CA LEU A 139 -12.78 -19.58 7.69
C LEU A 139 -14.21 -19.21 7.30
N GLU A 140 -14.67 -19.65 6.12
CA GLU A 140 -16.01 -19.34 5.59
C GLU A 140 -17.12 -19.88 6.49
N ARG A 141 -16.91 -21.03 7.13
CA ARG A 141 -17.86 -21.64 8.07
C ARG A 141 -17.86 -20.97 9.44
N ALA A 142 -16.69 -20.52 9.90
CA ALA A 142 -16.50 -19.93 11.22
C ALA A 142 -16.97 -18.47 11.29
N LEU A 143 -16.92 -17.76 10.16
CA LEU A 143 -17.29 -16.35 10.09
C LEU A 143 -18.80 -16.17 10.08
N ILE A 144 -19.32 -15.46 11.08
CA ILE A 144 -20.69 -14.95 11.08
C ILE A 144 -20.67 -13.64 10.28
N ARG A 145 -21.50 -13.57 9.22
CA ARG A 145 -21.55 -12.38 8.36
C ARG A 145 -22.06 -11.18 9.17
N GLY A 146 -21.28 -10.11 9.15
CA GLY A 146 -21.61 -8.83 9.76
C GLY A 146 -21.22 -7.66 8.86
N PRO A 147 -21.55 -6.42 9.25
CA PRO A 147 -21.30 -5.22 8.44
C PRO A 147 -19.82 -4.79 8.39
N MET A 148 -18.97 -5.34 9.27
CA MET A 148 -17.57 -4.89 9.41
C MET A 148 -16.54 -6.01 9.28
N VAL A 149 -16.95 -7.27 9.29
CA VAL A 149 -16.04 -8.42 9.13
C VAL A 149 -16.52 -9.26 7.97
N HIS A 150 -15.68 -9.34 6.94
CA HIS A 150 -16.00 -10.00 5.68
C HIS A 150 -14.95 -11.06 5.38
N ALA A 151 -15.36 -12.18 4.79
CA ALA A 151 -14.42 -13.05 4.11
C ALA A 151 -14.11 -12.43 2.74
N THR A 152 -12.84 -12.40 2.34
CA THR A 152 -12.49 -11.99 0.97
C THR A 152 -13.24 -12.86 -0.04
N PRO A 153 -13.74 -12.30 -1.16
CA PRO A 153 -14.11 -13.07 -2.32
C PRO A 153 -12.94 -13.91 -2.81
N ALA A 154 -13.29 -15.05 -3.39
CA ALA A 154 -12.37 -16.09 -3.78
C ALA A 154 -12.87 -16.81 -5.03
N THR A 155 -11.98 -17.13 -5.96
CA THR A 155 -12.30 -17.92 -7.15
C THR A 155 -11.15 -18.86 -7.51
N GLN A 156 -11.45 -19.97 -8.18
CA GLN A 156 -10.46 -20.79 -8.87
C GLN A 156 -10.58 -20.66 -10.40
N ASP A 157 -11.57 -19.89 -10.86
CA ASP A 157 -11.76 -19.59 -12.27
C ASP A 157 -10.80 -18.47 -12.69
N LEU A 158 -9.95 -18.78 -13.66
CA LEU A 158 -8.94 -17.85 -14.17
C LEU A 158 -9.57 -16.68 -14.94
N GLY A 159 -10.70 -16.88 -15.63
CA GLY A 159 -11.44 -15.82 -16.31
C GLY A 159 -11.97 -14.81 -15.30
N VAL A 160 -12.62 -15.28 -14.24
CA VAL A 160 -13.09 -14.42 -13.15
C VAL A 160 -11.93 -13.67 -12.47
N ALA A 161 -10.79 -14.33 -12.28
CA ALA A 161 -9.61 -13.67 -11.71
C ALA A 161 -9.03 -12.56 -12.62
N ARG A 162 -9.08 -12.74 -13.95
CA ARG A 162 -8.71 -11.71 -14.93
C ARG A 162 -9.69 -10.55 -14.90
N ASP A 163 -10.99 -10.84 -14.87
CA ASP A 163 -12.03 -9.82 -14.75
C ASP A 163 -11.84 -8.98 -13.47
N TRP A 164 -11.53 -9.62 -12.34
CA TRP A 164 -11.23 -8.90 -11.09
C TRP A 164 -9.97 -8.03 -11.22
N PHE A 165 -8.92 -8.55 -11.86
CA PHE A 165 -7.68 -7.82 -12.06
C PHE A 165 -7.90 -6.53 -12.88
N GLU A 166 -8.74 -6.59 -13.92
CA GLU A 166 -9.05 -5.44 -14.77
C GLU A 166 -10.07 -4.47 -14.13
N GLN A 167 -11.12 -4.99 -13.48
CA GLN A 167 -12.26 -4.17 -13.06
C GLN A 167 -12.11 -3.60 -11.64
N PHE A 168 -11.52 -4.34 -10.70
CA PHE A 168 -11.58 -3.95 -9.28
C PHE A 168 -10.61 -2.82 -8.92
N GLU A 169 -9.77 -2.43 -9.85
CA GLU A 169 -8.84 -1.32 -9.64
C GLU A 169 -9.56 -0.01 -9.33
N GLY A 170 -10.70 0.25 -9.96
CA GLY A 170 -11.53 1.41 -9.65
C GLY A 170 -12.03 1.48 -8.21
N ALA A 171 -12.12 0.33 -7.53
CA ALA A 171 -12.52 0.22 -6.12
C ALA A 171 -11.34 0.43 -5.14
N GLY A 172 -10.11 0.63 -5.65
CA GLY A 172 -8.90 0.81 -4.85
C GLY A 172 -8.14 -0.48 -4.54
N LEU A 173 -8.42 -1.56 -5.28
CA LEU A 173 -7.67 -2.81 -5.18
C LEU A 173 -6.50 -2.79 -6.17
N ASP A 174 -5.29 -3.07 -5.72
CA ASP A 174 -4.07 -2.92 -6.52
C ASP A 174 -3.62 -4.24 -7.19
N GLY A 175 -4.57 -5.13 -7.47
CA GLY A 175 -4.36 -6.38 -8.20
C GLY A 175 -4.99 -7.60 -7.53
N ILE A 176 -4.35 -8.77 -7.67
CA ILE A 176 -4.82 -10.02 -7.09
C ILE A 176 -3.71 -10.79 -6.36
N VAL A 177 -4.09 -11.67 -5.45
CA VAL A 177 -3.22 -12.63 -4.78
C VAL A 177 -3.60 -14.03 -5.24
N ALA A 178 -2.62 -14.79 -5.73
CA ALA A 178 -2.78 -16.19 -6.11
C ALA A 178 -2.11 -17.11 -5.09
N LYS A 179 -2.84 -18.13 -4.63
CA LYS A 179 -2.44 -19.05 -3.56
C LYS A 179 -2.57 -20.51 -4.02
N PRO A 180 -1.52 -21.33 -3.91
CA PRO A 180 -1.66 -22.78 -4.08
C PRO A 180 -2.59 -23.37 -3.02
N LEU A 181 -3.55 -24.18 -3.44
CA LEU A 181 -4.56 -24.78 -2.55
C LEU A 181 -3.96 -25.71 -1.49
N ASP A 182 -2.83 -26.34 -1.81
CA ASP A 182 -2.15 -27.28 -0.92
C ASP A 182 -1.08 -26.63 -0.04
N LEU A 183 -0.92 -25.30 -0.11
CA LEU A 183 0.11 -24.58 0.62
C LEU A 183 -0.19 -24.51 2.13
N PRO A 184 0.67 -25.06 3.00
CA PRO A 184 0.59 -24.82 4.45
C PRO A 184 0.92 -23.36 4.78
N TYR A 185 0.48 -22.87 5.93
CA TYR A 185 0.87 -21.55 6.40
C TYR A 185 2.35 -21.50 6.82
N ARG A 186 3.13 -20.61 6.22
CA ARG A 186 4.58 -20.47 6.39
C ARG A 186 4.91 -19.02 6.78
N PRO A 187 4.99 -18.72 8.09
CA PRO A 187 5.31 -17.38 8.58
C PRO A 187 6.59 -16.83 7.96
N ASP A 188 6.60 -15.54 7.60
CA ASP A 188 7.75 -14.81 7.05
C ASP A 188 8.31 -15.34 5.72
N GLN A 189 7.66 -16.34 5.10
CA GLN A 189 8.10 -16.91 3.83
C GLN A 189 7.28 -16.35 2.66
N ARG A 190 7.95 -16.11 1.52
CA ARG A 190 7.30 -15.72 0.26
C ARG A 190 6.84 -16.96 -0.48
N ALA A 191 5.66 -17.46 -0.14
CA ALA A 191 5.10 -18.69 -0.70
C ALA A 191 3.84 -18.47 -1.56
N MET A 192 3.24 -17.28 -1.52
CA MET A 192 2.12 -16.88 -2.39
C MET A 192 2.63 -16.02 -3.57
N PHE A 193 1.73 -15.71 -4.50
CA PHE A 193 2.00 -14.83 -5.62
C PHE A 193 1.11 -13.60 -5.54
N LYS A 194 1.67 -12.42 -5.83
CA LYS A 194 0.90 -11.19 -6.02
C LYS A 194 1.11 -10.72 -7.45
N ILE A 195 0.01 -10.33 -8.07
CA ILE A 195 -0.04 -9.80 -9.43
C ILE A 195 -0.60 -8.40 -9.30
N LYS A 196 0.10 -7.44 -9.91
CA LYS A 196 -0.23 -6.02 -9.89
C LYS A 196 -0.18 -5.51 -11.33
N HIS A 197 -0.91 -4.45 -11.60
CA HIS A 197 -0.70 -3.68 -12.83
C HIS A 197 0.72 -3.16 -12.87
N ASP A 198 1.46 -3.46 -13.95
CA ASP A 198 2.78 -2.88 -14.19
C ASP A 198 2.57 -1.63 -15.04
N ARG A 199 2.52 -0.49 -14.38
CA ARG A 199 2.35 0.81 -15.03
C ARG A 199 3.67 1.54 -15.07
N THR A 200 3.91 2.23 -16.17
CA THR A 200 5.05 3.13 -16.28
C THR A 200 4.61 4.54 -16.62
N ALA A 201 5.31 5.52 -16.07
CA ALA A 201 5.20 6.92 -16.46
C ALA A 201 6.60 7.46 -16.77
N ASP A 202 6.71 8.25 -17.82
CA ASP A 202 7.84 9.12 -18.12
C ASP A 202 7.70 10.38 -17.25
N CYS A 203 8.65 10.59 -16.34
CA CYS A 203 8.64 11.68 -15.36
C CYS A 203 9.87 12.57 -15.49
N VAL A 204 9.66 13.86 -15.33
CA VAL A 204 10.76 14.83 -15.22
C VAL A 204 11.43 14.68 -13.86
N VAL A 205 12.75 14.72 -13.82
CA VAL A 205 13.55 14.75 -12.60
C VAL A 205 14.05 16.16 -12.37
N ALA A 206 13.36 16.92 -11.51
CA ALA A 206 13.71 18.31 -11.20
C ALA A 206 14.38 18.47 -9.83
N GLY A 207 14.79 17.37 -9.19
CA GLY A 207 15.59 17.44 -7.97
C GLY A 207 15.94 16.08 -7.39
N PHE A 208 16.79 16.07 -6.37
CA PHE A 208 17.09 14.87 -5.60
C PHE A 208 17.33 15.18 -4.13
N ARG A 209 17.30 14.16 -3.27
CA ARG A 209 17.68 14.25 -1.86
C ARG A 209 18.91 13.42 -1.60
N TRP A 210 19.80 13.88 -0.71
CA TRP A 210 20.90 13.07 -0.21
C TRP A 210 20.38 11.88 0.62
N HIS A 211 21.10 10.77 0.56
CA HIS A 211 20.89 9.67 1.49
C HIS A 211 21.36 10.09 2.89
N LYS A 212 20.90 9.40 3.96
CA LYS A 212 21.34 9.65 5.34
C LYS A 212 22.86 9.54 5.57
N ASN A 213 23.59 9.03 4.58
CA ASN A 213 25.05 9.04 4.53
C ASN A 213 25.40 10.10 3.48
N ASP A 214 25.92 11.25 3.90
CA ASP A 214 25.92 12.55 3.19
C ASP A 214 26.75 12.66 1.89
N ARG A 215 26.91 11.59 1.10
CA ARG A 215 27.70 11.60 -0.15
C ARG A 215 27.11 10.77 -1.29
N VAL A 216 25.86 10.34 -1.20
CA VAL A 216 25.20 9.56 -2.26
C VAL A 216 23.73 9.93 -2.41
N VAL A 217 23.17 9.75 -3.62
CA VAL A 217 21.77 10.06 -3.88
C VAL A 217 20.83 9.16 -3.07
N GLY A 218 19.90 9.80 -2.35
CA GLY A 218 18.85 9.21 -1.53
C GLY A 218 17.63 8.82 -2.34
N SER A 219 17.10 9.79 -3.09
CA SER A 219 15.91 9.68 -3.93
C SER A 219 15.89 10.77 -5.00
N LEU A 220 15.35 10.47 -6.17
CA LEU A 220 15.00 11.43 -7.21
C LEU A 220 13.59 11.98 -6.94
N LEU A 221 13.38 13.28 -7.15
CA LEU A 221 12.08 13.95 -7.08
C LEU A 221 11.48 13.98 -8.49
N LEU A 222 10.25 13.49 -8.62
CA LEU A 222 9.58 13.27 -9.91
C LEU A 222 8.49 14.32 -10.13
N GLY A 223 8.36 14.79 -11.37
CA GLY A 223 7.31 15.70 -11.76
C GLY A 223 6.62 15.36 -13.09
N LEU A 224 5.37 15.78 -13.21
CA LEU A 224 4.55 15.76 -14.42
C LEU A 224 3.95 17.14 -14.66
N TYR A 225 3.85 17.53 -15.92
CA TYR A 225 3.18 18.77 -16.33
C TYR A 225 1.66 18.61 -16.30
N ASP A 226 0.97 19.56 -15.66
CA ASP A 226 -0.49 19.64 -15.73
C ASP A 226 -0.96 20.38 -17.00
N GLY A 227 -2.28 20.49 -17.18
CA GLY A 227 -2.88 21.19 -18.31
C GLY A 227 -2.64 22.70 -18.34
N SER A 228 -2.02 23.28 -17.31
CA SER A 228 -1.57 24.67 -17.25
C SER A 228 -0.05 24.81 -17.43
N GLU A 229 0.62 23.77 -17.92
CA GLU A 229 2.08 23.69 -18.12
C GLU A 229 2.90 23.88 -16.83
N GLN A 230 2.30 23.62 -15.65
CA GLN A 230 3.03 23.65 -14.39
C GLN A 230 3.55 22.27 -14.01
N LEU A 231 4.82 22.20 -13.61
CA LEU A 231 5.46 20.93 -13.21
C LEU A 231 5.04 20.55 -11.78
N GLN A 232 4.08 19.66 -11.67
CA GLN A 232 3.57 19.15 -10.40
C GLN A 232 4.48 18.05 -9.86
N HIS A 233 4.78 18.06 -8.56
CA HIS A 233 5.55 16.97 -7.94
C HIS A 233 4.66 15.77 -7.64
N VAL A 234 4.93 14.68 -8.35
CA VAL A 234 4.10 13.47 -8.32
C VAL A 234 4.67 12.38 -7.42
N GLY A 235 5.86 12.57 -6.85
CA GLY A 235 6.44 11.59 -5.93
C GLY A 235 7.95 11.47 -6.06
N VAL A 236 8.49 10.36 -5.57
CA VAL A 236 9.93 10.12 -5.58
C VAL A 236 10.27 8.72 -6.07
N SER A 237 11.44 8.59 -6.68
CA SER A 237 12.07 7.28 -6.92
C SER A 237 13.26 7.08 -5.99
N ALA A 238 13.35 5.92 -5.34
CA ALA A 238 14.39 5.62 -4.35
C ALA A 238 14.76 4.13 -4.35
N SER A 239 15.32 3.63 -3.24
CA SER A 239 15.73 2.22 -3.06
C SER A 239 16.84 1.73 -4.01
N PHE A 240 17.59 2.65 -4.61
CA PHE A 240 18.76 2.31 -5.42
C PHE A 240 19.82 1.51 -4.63
N PRO A 241 20.45 0.50 -5.25
CA PRO A 241 21.67 -0.11 -4.71
C PRO A 241 22.76 0.93 -4.48
N LEU A 242 23.63 0.71 -3.48
CA LEU A 242 24.65 1.69 -3.09
C LEU A 242 25.55 2.14 -4.26
N ARG A 243 25.89 1.22 -5.16
CA ARG A 243 26.64 1.53 -6.40
C ARG A 243 25.89 2.57 -7.24
N ARG A 244 24.62 2.33 -7.55
CA ARG A 244 23.79 3.24 -8.36
C ARG A 244 23.62 4.61 -7.71
N ARG A 245 23.50 4.66 -6.37
CA ARG A 245 23.44 5.93 -5.63
C ARG A 245 24.67 6.81 -5.83
N ARG A 246 25.86 6.20 -6.04
CA ARG A 246 27.11 6.93 -6.33
C ARG A 246 27.16 7.38 -7.79
N GLU A 247 26.79 6.50 -8.72
CA GLU A 247 26.71 6.82 -10.15
C GLU A 247 25.77 8.00 -10.41
N LEU A 248 24.61 8.01 -9.73
CA LEU A 248 23.66 9.13 -9.80
C LEU A 248 24.25 10.48 -9.34
N VAL A 249 25.26 10.52 -8.46
CA VAL A 249 25.88 11.79 -8.09
C VAL A 249 26.56 12.42 -9.30
N GLN A 250 27.32 11.60 -10.05
CA GLN A 250 28.05 12.04 -11.24
C GLN A 250 27.10 12.36 -12.39
N GLU A 251 26.07 11.54 -12.59
CA GLU A 251 25.07 11.76 -13.66
C GLU A 251 24.27 13.05 -13.46
N LEU A 252 23.98 13.42 -12.22
CA LEU A 252 23.15 14.58 -11.91
C LEU A 252 23.95 15.88 -11.76
N GLU A 253 25.27 15.81 -11.53
CA GLU A 253 26.15 16.98 -11.36
C GLU A 253 26.00 18.03 -12.48
N PRO A 254 25.98 17.68 -13.78
CA PRO A 254 25.81 18.67 -14.84
C PRO A 254 24.46 19.39 -14.82
N TYR A 255 23.44 18.79 -14.19
CA TYR A 255 22.07 19.29 -14.14
C TYR A 255 21.79 20.10 -12.87
N GLN A 256 22.70 20.12 -11.90
CA GLN A 256 22.50 20.86 -10.66
C GLN A 256 22.29 22.35 -10.92
N GLN A 257 21.28 22.89 -10.26
CA GLN A 257 20.92 24.30 -10.32
C GLN A 257 21.10 24.88 -8.91
N HIS A 258 22.06 25.78 -8.75
CA HIS A 258 22.40 26.38 -7.45
C HIS A 258 21.48 27.54 -7.08
N ASP A 259 21.01 28.29 -8.07
CA ASP A 259 20.03 29.36 -7.90
C ASP A 259 18.65 28.83 -8.28
N LEU A 260 17.68 28.92 -7.37
CA LEU A 260 16.31 28.46 -7.63
C LEU A 260 15.50 29.41 -8.51
N ASP A 261 16.03 30.57 -8.90
CA ASP A 261 15.31 31.47 -9.80
C ASP A 261 14.94 30.77 -11.12
N GLY A 262 13.66 30.85 -11.47
CA GLY A 262 13.07 30.16 -12.64
C GLY A 262 12.89 28.64 -12.48
N HIS A 263 13.28 28.04 -11.35
CA HIS A 263 13.03 26.63 -11.10
C HIS A 263 11.51 26.40 -10.89
N PRO A 264 10.89 25.38 -11.50
CA PRO A 264 9.43 25.14 -11.36
C PRO A 264 8.97 24.96 -9.92
N TRP A 265 9.89 24.55 -9.05
CA TRP A 265 9.69 24.27 -7.63
C TRP A 265 10.33 25.31 -6.70
N ALA A 266 10.71 26.47 -7.22
CA ALA A 266 11.38 27.54 -6.48
C ALA A 266 10.57 28.02 -5.26
N GLU A 267 9.26 28.23 -5.46
CA GLU A 267 8.34 28.66 -4.40
C GLU A 267 8.24 27.65 -3.26
N TRP A 268 8.48 26.36 -3.54
CA TRP A 268 8.42 25.31 -2.51
C TRP A 268 9.63 25.29 -1.58
N ALA A 269 10.75 25.87 -2.02
CA ALA A 269 11.94 26.04 -1.20
C ALA A 269 11.89 27.30 -0.31
N ARG A 270 11.04 28.28 -0.67
CA ARG A 270 10.79 29.50 0.12
C ARG A 270 9.77 29.15 1.21
N ALA A 271 10.25 29.06 2.45
CA ALA A 271 9.53 28.49 3.58
C ALA A 271 8.34 29.35 4.04
N GLU A 272 7.18 29.23 3.37
CA GLU A 272 5.87 29.71 3.88
C GLU A 272 4.65 28.97 3.28
N ALA A 273 4.81 28.12 2.26
CA ALA A 273 3.71 27.43 1.57
C ALA A 273 3.08 26.23 2.33
N HIS A 274 3.17 26.15 3.65
CA HIS A 274 2.80 24.95 4.43
C HIS A 274 1.31 24.79 4.81
N GLN A 275 0.40 25.64 4.33
CA GLN A 275 -1.01 25.58 4.74
C GLN A 275 -1.98 24.88 3.77
N GLY A 276 -1.57 24.54 2.53
CA GLY A 276 -2.53 24.13 1.48
C GLY A 276 -2.34 22.76 0.81
N GLY A 277 -1.34 21.97 1.19
CA GLY A 277 -1.08 20.67 0.54
C GLY A 277 0.26 20.07 0.97
N ARG A 278 0.39 18.74 0.94
CA ARG A 278 1.65 18.07 1.27
C ARG A 278 2.63 18.14 0.09
N LEU A 279 3.31 19.27 0.01
CA LEU A 279 4.38 19.63 -0.92
C LEU A 279 5.60 18.68 -0.83
N PRO A 280 6.45 18.57 -1.86
CA PRO A 280 7.76 17.94 -1.71
C PRO A 280 8.60 18.66 -0.66
N GLY A 281 8.82 17.98 0.47
CA GLY A 281 9.47 18.57 1.64
C GLY A 281 8.50 18.78 2.81
N ALA A 282 7.19 18.64 2.62
CA ALA A 282 6.24 18.63 3.72
C ALA A 282 6.43 17.39 4.59
N GLN A 283 6.46 17.60 5.92
CA GLN A 283 6.67 16.53 6.87
C GLN A 283 5.58 15.44 6.73
N SER A 284 6.03 14.22 6.45
CA SER A 284 5.24 13.05 6.81
C SER A 284 5.19 12.99 8.34
N ARG A 285 3.99 12.83 8.91
CA ARG A 285 3.79 12.66 10.37
C ARG A 285 4.56 11.45 10.93
N TRP A 286 5.04 10.57 10.04
CA TRP A 286 5.88 9.41 10.33
C TRP A 286 7.40 9.69 10.38
N ASN A 287 7.87 10.88 9.95
CA ASN A 287 9.29 11.17 9.79
C ASN A 287 9.65 12.64 10.12
N ALA A 288 9.22 13.13 11.29
CA ALA A 288 9.52 14.49 11.76
C ALA A 288 11.02 14.81 11.95
N LYS A 289 11.93 13.82 11.80
CA LYS A 289 13.38 13.95 12.02
C LYS A 289 14.25 13.86 10.75
N LYS A 290 13.70 13.68 9.54
CA LYS A 290 14.53 13.67 8.32
C LYS A 290 14.73 15.09 7.82
N GLY A 291 15.98 15.51 7.59
CA GLY A 291 16.29 16.71 6.84
C GLY A 291 15.63 16.63 5.47
N LEU A 292 14.78 17.61 5.16
CA LEU A 292 13.98 17.67 3.93
C LEU A 292 14.69 18.49 2.84
N SER A 293 15.95 18.85 3.07
CA SER A 293 16.78 19.51 2.07
C SER A 293 16.91 18.63 0.83
N TRP A 294 16.75 19.25 -0.31
CA TRP A 294 16.90 18.66 -1.62
C TRP A 294 17.84 19.55 -2.44
N VAL A 295 18.42 18.97 -3.48
CA VAL A 295 19.28 19.66 -4.45
C VAL A 295 18.48 19.81 -5.73
N ALA A 296 18.40 21.03 -6.24
CA ALA A 296 17.66 21.33 -7.44
C ALA A 296 18.40 20.89 -8.70
N LEU A 297 17.61 20.44 -9.67
CA LEU A 297 18.09 20.05 -10.99
C LEU A 297 17.29 20.82 -12.02
N ARG A 298 17.95 21.31 -13.06
CA ARG A 298 17.23 21.82 -14.23
C ARG A 298 16.29 20.72 -14.75
N PRO A 299 15.02 21.03 -15.07
CA PRO A 299 14.00 20.05 -15.44
C PRO A 299 14.19 19.51 -16.88
N GLU A 300 15.39 19.01 -17.16
CA GLU A 300 15.86 18.53 -18.47
C GLU A 300 15.90 17.00 -18.55
N LEU A 301 15.98 16.33 -17.39
CA LEU A 301 16.07 14.88 -17.30
C LEU A 301 14.70 14.23 -17.24
N VAL A 302 14.48 13.22 -18.09
CA VAL A 302 13.29 12.36 -18.04
C VAL A 302 13.70 10.93 -17.68
N CYS A 303 13.02 10.33 -16.71
CA CYS A 303 13.13 8.91 -16.42
C CYS A 303 11.78 8.21 -16.55
N GLU A 304 11.82 6.99 -17.06
CA GLU A 304 10.70 6.06 -16.97
C GLU A 304 10.70 5.43 -15.57
N VAL A 305 9.57 5.51 -14.88
CA VAL A 305 9.36 4.89 -13.57
C VAL A 305 8.17 3.97 -13.61
N ALA A 306 8.25 2.85 -12.89
CA ALA A 306 7.06 2.08 -12.58
C ALA A 306 6.38 2.60 -11.31
N TYR A 307 5.06 2.70 -11.35
CA TYR A 307 4.23 3.14 -10.24
C TYR A 307 3.08 2.17 -9.99
N ASP A 308 2.57 2.12 -8.75
CA ASP A 308 1.45 1.22 -8.40
C ASP A 308 0.11 1.80 -8.92
N HIS A 309 -0.28 2.98 -8.45
CA HIS A 309 -1.45 3.75 -8.92
C HIS A 309 -1.37 5.20 -8.42
N MET A 310 -2.32 6.05 -8.85
CA MET A 310 -2.43 7.44 -8.43
C MET A 310 -3.26 7.60 -7.15
N GLU A 311 -2.79 8.45 -6.24
CA GLU A 311 -3.52 8.92 -5.05
C GLU A 311 -3.72 10.44 -5.19
N GLY A 312 -4.89 10.85 -5.67
CA GLY A 312 -5.11 12.22 -6.13
C GLY A 312 -4.21 12.53 -7.33
N THR A 313 -3.33 13.52 -7.21
CA THR A 313 -2.44 13.99 -8.29
C THR A 313 -1.02 13.41 -8.22
N ARG A 314 -0.78 12.33 -7.46
CA ARG A 314 0.59 11.83 -7.21
C ARG A 314 0.63 10.31 -7.14
N PHE A 315 1.80 9.73 -7.39
CA PHE A 315 2.03 8.30 -7.23
C PHE A 315 1.88 7.87 -5.78
N ARG A 316 1.19 6.75 -5.61
CA ARG A 316 1.18 6.04 -4.35
C ARG A 316 2.43 5.17 -4.25
N HIS A 317 3.06 5.20 -3.07
CA HIS A 317 4.36 4.59 -2.80
C HIS A 317 5.53 5.21 -3.60
N THR A 318 6.75 4.77 -3.28
CA THR A 318 7.95 5.15 -4.00
C THR A 318 7.98 4.47 -5.37
N ALA A 319 8.00 5.26 -6.44
CA ALA A 319 8.10 4.78 -7.80
C ALA A 319 9.46 4.10 -8.07
N GLN A 320 9.48 3.07 -8.89
CA GLN A 320 10.68 2.29 -9.19
C GLN A 320 11.30 2.80 -10.49
N PHE A 321 12.52 3.34 -10.42
CA PHE A 321 13.26 3.75 -11.61
C PHE A 321 13.45 2.55 -12.54
N ARG A 322 13.09 2.71 -13.82
CA ARG A 322 13.34 1.72 -14.87
C ARG A 322 14.57 2.11 -15.66
N ARG A 323 14.55 3.29 -16.28
CA ARG A 323 15.62 3.79 -17.15
C ARG A 323 15.51 5.29 -17.38
N TRP A 324 16.60 5.89 -17.82
CA TRP A 324 16.58 7.24 -18.39
C TRP A 324 15.92 7.22 -19.78
N ARG A 325 15.24 8.31 -20.12
CA ARG A 325 14.56 8.54 -21.40
C ARG A 325 15.12 9.79 -22.08
N PRO A 326 16.38 9.76 -22.57
CA PRO A 326 16.97 10.89 -23.27
C PRO A 326 16.26 11.20 -24.60
N ASP A 327 15.42 10.28 -25.07
CA ASP A 327 14.57 10.38 -26.24
C ASP A 327 13.26 11.16 -25.99
N ARG A 328 12.97 11.55 -24.74
CA ARG A 328 11.74 12.26 -24.36
C ARG A 328 11.99 13.72 -24.08
N ASP A 329 11.14 14.58 -24.64
CA ASP A 329 11.03 15.98 -24.22
C ASP A 329 10.35 16.06 -22.85
N PRO A 330 10.99 16.66 -21.82
CA PRO A 330 10.39 16.87 -20.50
C PRO A 330 8.99 17.48 -20.54
N ARG A 331 8.70 18.40 -21.46
CA ARG A 331 7.39 19.08 -21.56
C ARG A 331 6.25 18.16 -21.99
N THR A 332 6.57 17.02 -22.59
CA THR A 332 5.59 16.01 -23.00
C THR A 332 5.25 15.02 -21.87
N CYS A 333 5.91 15.13 -20.71
CA CYS A 333 5.62 14.30 -19.55
C CYS A 333 4.39 14.85 -18.80
N GLY A 334 3.20 14.64 -19.35
CA GLY A 334 1.92 15.10 -18.79
C GLY A 334 1.17 14.04 -17.97
N TYR A 335 0.02 14.40 -17.40
CA TYR A 335 -0.89 13.46 -16.71
C TYR A 335 -1.68 12.56 -17.67
N ASP A 336 -1.79 12.95 -18.93
CA ASP A 336 -2.49 12.24 -20.01
C ASP A 336 -1.92 10.86 -20.31
N GLN A 337 -0.65 10.62 -19.96
CA GLN A 337 -0.02 9.30 -20.06
C GLN A 337 -0.49 8.32 -18.98
N LEU A 338 -1.14 8.79 -17.92
CA LEU A 338 -1.50 7.97 -16.77
C LEU A 338 -2.82 7.26 -17.04
N GLU A 339 -2.84 5.94 -16.86
CA GLU A 339 -4.08 5.16 -16.93
C GLU A 339 -5.01 5.50 -15.77
N GLU A 340 -6.21 5.98 -16.08
CA GLU A 340 -7.31 6.12 -15.12
C GLU A 340 -8.09 4.80 -14.99
N PRO A 341 -8.15 4.20 -13.80
CA PRO A 341 -8.89 2.96 -13.60
C PRO A 341 -10.40 3.17 -13.77
N VAL A 342 -11.07 2.23 -14.46
CA VAL A 342 -12.54 2.22 -14.57
C VAL A 342 -13.15 2.12 -13.17
N SER A 343 -14.00 3.07 -12.78
CA SER A 343 -14.66 3.08 -11.48
C SER A 343 -15.49 1.81 -11.26
N TYR A 344 -15.30 1.16 -10.10
CA TYR A 344 -16.04 -0.05 -9.72
C TYR A 344 -16.57 0.07 -8.29
N ASP A 345 -17.73 -0.54 -8.03
CA ASP A 345 -18.43 -0.43 -6.76
C ASP A 345 -17.94 -1.49 -5.76
N LEU A 346 -17.20 -1.06 -4.72
CA LEU A 346 -16.68 -1.96 -3.69
C LEU A 346 -17.78 -2.75 -2.95
N ALA A 347 -19.01 -2.22 -2.85
CA ALA A 347 -20.11 -2.93 -2.18
C ALA A 347 -20.43 -4.27 -2.87
N ARG A 348 -20.34 -4.31 -4.21
CA ARG A 348 -20.53 -5.54 -4.99
C ARG A 348 -19.46 -6.59 -4.70
N ILE A 349 -18.24 -6.14 -4.39
CA ILE A 349 -17.12 -7.02 -4.03
C ILE A 349 -17.35 -7.63 -2.64
N LEU A 350 -17.87 -6.83 -1.70
CA LEU A 350 -18.15 -7.27 -0.34
C LEU A 350 -19.46 -8.09 -0.21
N GLY A 351 -20.22 -8.24 -1.29
CA GLY A 351 -21.45 -9.04 -1.33
C GLY A 351 -22.66 -8.34 -0.71
N HIS A 352 -22.71 -7.01 -0.80
CA HIS A 352 -23.83 -6.17 -0.34
C HIS A 352 -24.64 -5.59 -1.49
#